data_AF-A0A562SLQ3-F1
#
_entry.id   AF-A0A562SLQ3-F1
#
_cell.length_a   1.000
_cell.length_b   1.000
_cell.length_c   1.000
_cell.angle_alpha   90.00
_cell.angle_beta   90.00
_cell.angle_gamma   90.00
#
_symmetry.space_group_name_H-M   'P 1'
#
loop_
_entity.id
_entity.type
_entity.pdbx_description
1 polymer ?
#
loop_
_entity_poly.entity_id
_entity_poly.type
_entity_poly.pdbx_seq_one_letter_code
_entity_poly.pdbx_strand_id
1 'polypeptide(L)'
;MFIDILVAIALVFAAIKGIRNGLIIAVFSILAFVIGLAAALKLSTVVAAWLAQSTNINVQWLPFLAFALVFLLVILIVRSVAKLIEKAVDLAWMGWLNKLGGVLVYACMYLLIFSVLLFYGAQLKLLTEEAKTASITYKYIAPFGPKVIEMIGVVLPVFSNMFTELQQFFEKMGKQLQPQ
;
A
#
# COMPACT_ATOMS: atom_id res chain seq x y z
N MET A 1 16.78 -15.00 -14.98
CA MET A 1 17.79 -13.93 -14.83
C MET A 1 17.20 -12.53 -14.71
N PHE A 2 16.39 -12.02 -15.66
CA PHE A 2 15.80 -10.67 -15.53
C PHE A 2 14.95 -10.47 -14.26
N ILE A 3 14.15 -11.48 -13.89
CA ILE A 3 13.35 -11.48 -12.66
C ILE A 3 14.25 -11.36 -11.42
N ASP A 4 15.39 -12.06 -11.39
CA ASP A 4 16.32 -12.04 -10.26
C ASP A 4 16.98 -10.66 -10.09
N ILE A 5 17.29 -9.98 -11.21
CA ILE A 5 17.82 -8.61 -11.21
C ILE A 5 16.79 -7.62 -10.65
N LEU A 6 15.52 -7.74 -11.06
CA LEU A 6 14.45 -6.89 -10.53
C LEU A 6 14.25 -7.09 -9.02
N VAL A 7 14.30 -8.34 -8.57
CA VAL A 7 14.22 -8.66 -7.13
C VAL A 7 15.40 -8.07 -6.38
N ALA A 8 16.63 -8.22 -6.91
CA ALA A 8 17.81 -7.65 -6.29
C ALA A 8 17.72 -6.12 -6.18
N ILE A 9 17.27 -5.45 -7.23
CA ILE A 9 17.02 -3.99 -7.23
C ILE A 9 15.98 -3.63 -6.16
N ALA A 10 14.86 -4.35 -6.09
CA ALA A 10 13.83 -4.12 -5.09
C ALA A 10 14.37 -4.28 -3.65
N LEU A 11 15.19 -5.31 -3.40
CA LEU A 11 15.82 -5.55 -2.10
C LEU A 11 16.83 -4.46 -1.74
N VAL A 12 17.61 -3.97 -2.70
CA VAL A 12 18.52 -2.83 -2.47
C VAL A 12 17.72 -1.57 -2.10
N PHE A 13 16.64 -1.27 -2.83
CA PHE A 13 15.77 -0.15 -2.48
C PHE A 13 15.12 -0.33 -1.10
N ALA A 14 14.68 -1.54 -0.75
CA ALA A 14 14.14 -1.86 0.55
C ALA A 14 15.18 -1.66 1.67
N ALA A 15 16.42 -2.08 1.45
CA ALA A 15 17.52 -1.89 2.39
C ALA A 15 17.82 -0.40 2.61
N ILE A 16 17.97 0.38 1.53
CA ILE A 16 18.20 1.83 1.61
C ILE A 16 17.03 2.51 2.34
N LYS A 17 15.80 2.15 2.00
CA LYS A 17 14.60 2.74 2.60
C LYS A 17 14.43 2.35 4.07
N GLY A 18 14.76 1.12 4.43
CA GLY A 18 14.71 0.61 5.80
C GLY A 18 15.77 1.21 6.71
N ILE A 19 17.00 1.38 6.22
CA ILE A 19 18.06 2.08 6.96
C ILE A 19 17.73 3.56 7.15
N ARG A 20 17.06 4.19 6.17
CA ARG A 20 16.71 5.62 6.22
C ARG A 20 15.48 5.95 7.06
N ASN A 21 14.48 5.07 7.06
CA ASN A 21 13.21 5.31 7.73
C ASN A 21 13.04 4.52 9.04
N GLY A 22 13.81 3.45 9.26
CA GLY A 22 13.72 2.57 10.42
C GLY A 22 12.39 1.81 10.55
N LEU A 23 12.27 1.05 11.63
CA LEU A 23 11.17 0.10 11.89
C LEU A 23 9.89 0.85 12.24
N ILE A 24 9.95 1.89 13.06
CA ILE A 24 8.74 2.58 13.53
C ILE A 24 8.03 3.22 12.34
N ILE A 25 8.75 3.95 11.48
CA ILE A 25 8.13 4.53 10.28
C ILE A 25 7.61 3.43 9.35
N ALA A 26 8.29 2.28 9.24
CA ALA A 26 7.82 1.17 8.41
C ALA A 26 6.47 0.61 8.90
N VAL A 27 6.34 0.32 10.21
CA VAL A 27 5.10 -0.15 10.82
C VAL A 27 3.99 0.89 10.71
N PHE A 28 4.29 2.14 11.06
CA PHE A 28 3.31 3.22 10.96
C PHE A 28 2.92 3.53 9.51
N SER A 29 3.75 3.21 8.51
CA SER A 29 3.36 3.34 7.10
C SER A 29 2.25 2.34 6.73
N ILE A 30 2.30 1.13 7.28
CA ILE A 30 1.24 0.13 7.11
C ILE A 30 -0.02 0.60 7.84
N LEU A 31 0.10 1.06 9.08
CA LEU A 31 -1.03 1.62 9.83
C LEU A 31 -1.65 2.84 9.14
N ALA A 32 -0.82 3.74 8.61
CA ALA A 32 -1.24 4.91 7.85
C ALA A 32 -2.07 4.53 6.63
N PHE A 33 -1.70 3.45 5.94
CA PHE A 33 -2.47 2.94 4.81
C PHE A 33 -3.85 2.44 5.25
N VAL A 34 -3.93 1.63 6.32
CA VAL A 34 -5.20 1.09 6.82
C VAL A 34 -6.11 2.19 7.36
N ILE A 35 -5.58 3.04 8.25
CA ILE A 35 -6.32 4.15 8.85
C ILE A 35 -6.71 5.17 7.77
N GLY A 36 -5.80 5.47 6.85
CA GLY A 36 -6.04 6.36 5.72
C GLY A 36 -7.20 5.86 4.86
N LEU A 37 -7.23 4.57 4.54
CA LEU A 37 -8.29 3.98 3.74
C LEU A 37 -9.64 4.06 4.47
N ALA A 38 -9.69 3.70 5.75
CA ALA A 38 -10.90 3.78 6.57
C ALA A 38 -11.42 5.23 6.71
N ALA A 39 -10.51 6.18 6.93
CA ALA A 39 -10.84 7.59 7.04
C ALA A 39 -11.31 8.16 5.70
N ALA A 40 -10.65 7.81 4.60
CA ALA A 40 -11.02 8.24 3.26
C ALA A 40 -12.41 7.74 2.87
N LEU A 41 -12.76 6.49 3.18
CA LEU A 41 -14.10 5.96 2.94
C LEU A 41 -15.19 6.78 3.66
N LYS A 42 -14.94 7.16 4.92
CA LYS A 42 -15.93 7.91 5.72
C LYS A 42 -15.98 9.39 5.36
N LEU A 43 -14.84 10.05 5.29
CA LEU A 43 -14.74 11.51 5.16
C LEU A 43 -14.78 12.02 3.72
N SER A 44 -14.55 11.16 2.72
CA SER A 44 -14.60 11.56 1.31
C SER A 44 -15.96 12.12 0.90
N THR A 45 -17.06 11.65 1.49
CA THR A 45 -18.40 12.19 1.22
C THR A 45 -18.54 13.65 1.64
N VAL A 46 -18.06 13.98 2.83
CA VAL A 46 -18.06 15.35 3.37
C VAL A 46 -17.14 16.25 2.55
N VAL A 47 -15.93 15.77 2.25
CA VAL A 47 -14.96 16.53 1.46
C VAL A 47 -15.44 16.71 0.02
N ALA A 48 -16.11 15.72 -0.58
CA ALA A 48 -16.70 15.86 -1.91
C ALA A 48 -17.80 16.93 -1.92
N ALA A 49 -18.72 16.92 -0.95
CA ALA A 49 -19.75 17.96 -0.87
C ALA A 49 -19.14 19.37 -0.77
N TRP A 50 -18.09 19.52 0.03
CA TRP A 50 -17.37 20.79 0.16
C TRP A 50 -16.63 21.21 -1.13
N LEU A 51 -15.98 20.26 -1.81
CA LEU A 51 -15.27 20.51 -3.07
C LEU A 51 -16.24 20.91 -4.19
N ALA A 52 -17.46 20.36 -4.20
CA ALA A 52 -18.49 20.64 -5.20
C ALA A 52 -18.99 22.08 -5.11
N GLN A 53 -19.02 22.65 -3.91
CA GLN A 53 -19.38 24.05 -3.68
C GLN A 53 -18.21 25.01 -3.97
N SER A 54 -16.97 24.55 -3.76
CA SER A 54 -15.77 25.38 -3.84
C SER A 54 -15.08 25.37 -5.21
N THR A 55 -15.41 24.40 -6.08
CA THR A 55 -14.73 24.20 -7.36
C THR A 55 -15.70 23.80 -8.48
N ASN A 56 -15.41 24.22 -9.72
CA ASN A 56 -16.14 23.81 -10.93
C ASN A 56 -15.62 22.46 -11.50
N ILE A 57 -15.17 21.56 -10.63
CA ILE A 57 -14.70 20.22 -11.06
C ILE A 57 -15.92 19.38 -11.43
N ASN A 58 -15.80 18.58 -12.49
CA ASN A 58 -16.85 17.66 -12.89
C ASN A 58 -17.26 16.76 -11.70
N VAL A 59 -18.56 16.75 -11.40
CA VAL A 59 -19.19 16.00 -10.31
C VAL A 59 -18.80 14.52 -10.32
N GLN A 60 -18.47 13.98 -11.50
CA GLN A 60 -18.01 12.60 -11.67
C GLN A 60 -16.66 12.28 -11.01
N TRP A 61 -15.74 13.24 -10.99
CA TRP A 61 -14.38 13.04 -10.47
C TRP A 61 -14.25 13.42 -8.99
N LEU A 62 -15.23 14.14 -8.49
CA LEU A 62 -15.28 14.76 -7.18
C LEU A 62 -15.10 13.77 -6.02
N PRO A 63 -15.77 12.60 -5.99
CA PRO A 63 -15.60 11.60 -4.94
C PRO A 63 -14.22 10.94 -4.97
N PHE A 64 -13.68 10.70 -6.17
CA PHE A 64 -12.35 10.14 -6.34
C PHE A 64 -11.28 11.11 -5.84
N LEU A 65 -11.42 12.39 -6.19
CA LEU A 65 -10.50 13.43 -5.74
C LEU A 65 -10.59 13.66 -4.23
N ALA A 66 -11.80 13.67 -3.66
CA ALA A 66 -12.02 13.77 -2.22
C ALA A 66 -11.42 12.59 -1.46
N PHE A 67 -11.63 11.37 -1.96
CA PHE A 67 -11.04 10.15 -1.39
C PHE A 67 -9.50 10.24 -1.42
N ALA A 68 -8.91 10.56 -2.57
CA ALA A 68 -7.47 10.69 -2.70
C ALA A 68 -6.90 11.79 -1.77
N LEU A 69 -7.58 12.93 -1.67
CA LEU A 69 -7.17 14.03 -0.81
C LEU A 69 -7.18 13.62 0.66
N VAL A 70 -8.28 13.04 1.17
CA VAL A 70 -8.35 12.57 2.57
C VAL A 70 -7.30 11.50 2.83
N PHE A 71 -7.19 10.52 1.92
CA PHE A 71 -6.25 9.42 2.06
C PHE A 71 -4.81 9.91 2.20
N LEU A 72 -4.38 10.80 1.29
CA LEU A 72 -3.04 11.40 1.32
C LEU A 72 -2.83 12.24 2.59
N LEU A 73 -3.82 13.05 2.97
CA LEU A 73 -3.74 13.89 4.16
C LEU A 73 -3.54 13.05 5.43
N VAL A 74 -4.31 11.97 5.60
CA VAL A 74 -4.19 11.06 6.75
C VAL A 74 -2.84 10.36 6.74
N ILE A 75 -2.37 9.88 5.59
CA ILE A 75 -1.03 9.28 5.47
C ILE A 75 0.06 10.27 5.91
N LEU A 76 -0.03 11.51 5.46
CA LEU A 76 0.95 12.55 5.82
C LEU A 76 0.94 12.83 7.32
N ILE A 77 -0.22 12.92 7.95
CA ILE A 77 -0.36 13.12 9.40
C ILE A 77 0.25 11.95 10.16
N VAL A 78 -0.19 10.71 9.90
CA VAL A 78 0.27 9.52 10.62
C VAL A 78 1.78 9.35 10.44
N ARG A 79 2.30 9.56 9.24
CA ARG A 79 3.74 9.47 8.98
C ARG A 79 4.54 10.57 9.66
N SER A 80 3.97 11.77 9.82
CA SER A 80 4.62 12.86 10.55
C SER A 80 4.72 12.53 12.04
N VAL A 81 3.66 11.98 12.63
CA VAL A 81 3.67 11.48 14.02
C VAL A 81 4.70 10.36 14.17
N ALA A 82 4.73 9.40 13.25
CA ALA A 82 5.71 8.32 13.26
C ALA A 82 7.15 8.82 13.23
N LYS A 83 7.45 9.87 12.44
CA LYS A 83 8.79 10.49 12.42
C LYS A 83 9.17 11.13 13.75
N LEU A 84 8.22 11.71 14.47
CA LEU A 84 8.48 12.29 15.80
C LEU A 84 8.81 11.19 16.81
N ILE A 85 8.03 10.11 16.81
CA ILE A 85 8.26 8.94 17.67
C ILE A 85 9.61 8.30 17.32
N GLU A 86 9.89 8.12 16.03
CA GLU A 86 11.13 7.53 15.54
C GLU A 86 12.36 8.30 16.03
N LYS A 87 12.34 9.63 15.93
CA LYS A 87 13.44 10.47 16.43
C LYS A 87 13.65 10.30 17.94
N ALA A 88 12.57 10.17 18.70
CA ALA A 88 12.66 9.96 20.15
C ALA A 88 13.28 8.60 20.49
N VAL A 89 12.97 7.54 19.73
CA VAL A 89 13.50 6.19 19.96
C VAL A 89 14.94 6.04 19.45
N ASP A 90 15.29 6.66 18.32
CA ASP A 90 16.66 6.64 17.80
C ASP A 90 17.67 7.31 18.76
N LEU A 91 17.23 8.28 19.56
CA LEU A 91 18.04 8.89 20.62
C LEU A 91 18.37 7.89 21.75
N ALA A 92 17.59 6.82 21.93
CA ALA A 92 17.69 5.87 23.04
C ALA A 92 18.62 4.66 22.76
N TRP A 93 19.70 4.83 21.99
CA TRP A 93 20.74 3.80 21.68
C TRP A 93 20.29 2.55 20.89
N MET A 94 18.98 2.37 20.60
CA MET A 94 18.44 1.25 19.79
C MET A 94 18.48 1.45 18.27
N GLY A 95 19.16 2.49 17.77
CA GLY A 95 19.09 2.90 16.37
C GLY A 95 19.51 1.85 15.34
N TRP A 96 20.42 0.92 15.67
CA TRP A 96 20.83 -0.13 14.73
C TRP A 96 19.77 -1.22 14.57
N LEU A 97 19.12 -1.63 15.67
CA LEU A 97 18.04 -2.63 15.64
C LEU A 97 16.81 -2.06 14.95
N ASN A 98 16.52 -0.78 15.20
CA ASN A 98 15.47 -0.04 14.51
C ASN A 98 15.69 -0.02 12.98
N LYS A 99 16.91 0.28 12.53
CA LYS A 99 17.27 0.23 11.10
C LYS A 99 17.14 -1.16 10.51
N LEU A 100 17.63 -2.19 11.21
CA LEU A 100 17.53 -3.58 10.76
C LEU A 100 16.06 -4.03 10.64
N GLY A 101 15.24 -3.72 11.63
CA GLY A 101 13.79 -3.97 11.59
C GLY A 101 13.13 -3.25 10.41
N GLY A 102 13.52 -2.01 10.15
CA GLY A 102 13.07 -1.26 8.98
C GLY A 102 13.40 -1.98 7.67
N VAL A 103 14.64 -2.46 7.51
CA VAL A 103 15.05 -3.24 6.33
C VAL A 103 14.18 -4.48 6.14
N LEU A 104 13.95 -5.25 7.21
CA LEU A 104 13.14 -6.46 7.16
C LEU A 104 11.69 -6.17 6.74
N VAL A 105 11.06 -5.16 7.33
CA VAL A 105 9.68 -4.79 7.00
C VAL A 105 9.57 -4.30 5.56
N TYR A 106 10.45 -3.40 5.10
CA TYR A 106 10.41 -2.93 3.71
C TYR A 106 10.76 -4.03 2.71
N ALA A 107 11.68 -4.94 3.04
CA ALA A 107 12.02 -6.08 2.19
C ALA A 107 10.80 -7.01 2.04
N CYS A 108 10.15 -7.36 3.15
CA CYS A 108 8.92 -8.16 3.13
C CYS A 108 7.84 -7.49 2.28
N MET A 109 7.61 -6.18 2.48
CA MET A 109 6.62 -5.42 1.72
C MET A 109 6.94 -5.40 0.22
N TYR A 110 8.20 -5.19 -0.16
CA TYR A 110 8.61 -5.11 -1.57
C TYR A 110 8.55 -6.49 -2.23
N LEU A 111 8.96 -7.54 -1.53
CA LEU A 111 8.84 -8.93 -2.02
C LEU A 111 7.37 -9.32 -2.19
N LEU A 112 6.48 -8.90 -1.29
CA LEU A 112 5.04 -9.13 -1.40
C LEU A 112 4.48 -8.44 -2.63
N ILE A 113 4.76 -7.15 -2.82
CA ILE A 113 4.33 -6.40 -4.02
C ILE A 113 4.85 -7.09 -5.28
N PHE A 114 6.13 -7.45 -5.31
CA PHE A 114 6.74 -8.10 -6.45
C PHE A 114 6.14 -9.48 -6.72
N SER A 115 5.80 -10.23 -5.67
CA SER A 115 5.11 -11.52 -5.79
C SER A 115 3.75 -11.39 -6.45
N VAL A 116 2.95 -10.40 -6.01
CA VAL A 116 1.63 -10.12 -6.60
C VAL A 116 1.78 -9.73 -8.07
N LEU A 117 2.78 -8.89 -8.40
CA LEU A 117 3.07 -8.52 -9.79
C LEU A 117 3.48 -9.72 -10.65
N LEU A 118 4.32 -10.62 -10.13
CA LEU A 118 4.72 -11.85 -10.83
C LEU A 118 3.53 -12.78 -11.05
N PHE A 119 2.66 -12.93 -10.05
CA PHE A 119 1.46 -13.76 -10.14
C PHE A 119 0.52 -13.26 -11.25
N TYR A 120 0.17 -11.97 -11.24
CA TYR A 120 -0.67 -11.39 -12.30
C TYR A 120 0.04 -11.35 -13.65
N GLY A 121 1.34 -11.04 -13.69
CA GLY A 121 2.14 -11.08 -14.92
C GLY A 121 2.17 -12.47 -15.55
N ALA A 122 2.20 -13.53 -14.74
CA ALA A 122 2.09 -14.91 -15.20
C ALA A 122 0.68 -15.22 -15.73
N GLN A 123 -0.38 -14.78 -15.04
CA GLN A 123 -1.77 -14.97 -15.50
C GLN A 123 -2.06 -14.25 -16.82
N LEU A 124 -1.49 -13.05 -16.99
CA LEU A 124 -1.63 -12.24 -18.20
C LEU A 124 -0.69 -12.69 -19.35
N LYS A 125 0.05 -13.79 -19.18
CA LYS A 125 1.06 -14.30 -20.15
C LYS A 125 2.13 -13.27 -20.53
N LEU A 126 2.40 -12.29 -19.67
CA LEU A 126 3.47 -11.30 -19.85
C LEU A 126 4.86 -11.89 -19.56
N LEU A 127 4.90 -13.04 -18.90
CA LEU A 127 6.13 -13.77 -18.56
C LEU A 127 6.23 -15.04 -19.40
N THR A 128 7.29 -15.19 -20.18
CA THR A 128 7.56 -16.43 -20.92
C THR A 128 7.99 -17.55 -19.98
N GLU A 129 7.78 -18.79 -20.38
CA GLU A 129 8.18 -19.96 -19.60
C GLU A 129 9.70 -20.04 -19.44
N GLU A 130 10.49 -19.54 -20.42
CA GLU A 130 11.94 -19.44 -20.26
C GLU A 130 12.33 -18.44 -19.16
N ALA A 131 11.62 -17.31 -19.05
CA ALA A 131 11.90 -16.31 -18.02
C ALA A 131 11.61 -16.83 -16.60
N LYS A 132 10.57 -17.67 -16.44
CA LYS A 132 10.20 -18.30 -15.17
C LYS A 132 11.20 -19.38 -14.76
N THR A 133 11.55 -20.27 -15.68
CA THR A 133 12.47 -21.40 -15.44
C THR A 133 13.92 -20.96 -15.25
N ALA A 134 14.34 -19.90 -15.93
CA ALA A 134 15.67 -19.30 -15.76
C ALA A 134 15.81 -18.42 -14.51
N SER A 135 14.79 -18.33 -13.65
CA SER A 135 14.82 -17.54 -12.41
C SER A 135 14.80 -18.42 -11.17
N ILE A 136 15.80 -18.24 -10.31
CA ILE A 136 15.90 -18.93 -9.02
C ILE A 136 14.91 -18.31 -8.04
N THR A 137 14.78 -16.98 -8.05
CA THR A 137 13.94 -16.24 -7.11
C THR A 137 12.44 -16.40 -7.38
N TYR A 138 12.04 -16.64 -8.64
CA TYR A 138 10.64 -16.81 -9.03
C TYR A 138 9.93 -17.90 -8.20
N LYS A 139 10.55 -19.06 -8.00
CA LYS A 139 9.96 -20.19 -7.25
C LYS A 139 9.62 -19.84 -5.80
N TYR A 140 10.41 -18.98 -5.17
CA TYR A 140 10.22 -18.59 -3.77
C TYR A 140 9.28 -17.40 -3.61
N ILE A 141 9.37 -16.44 -4.55
CA ILE A 141 8.64 -15.18 -4.46
C ILE A 141 7.23 -15.33 -5.01
N ALA A 142 7.03 -15.97 -6.17
CA ALA A 142 5.70 -16.09 -6.79
C ALA A 142 4.59 -16.65 -5.85
N PRO A 143 4.82 -17.67 -5.01
CA PRO A 143 3.78 -18.17 -4.10
C PRO A 143 3.61 -17.32 -2.83
N PHE A 144 4.52 -16.40 -2.53
CA PHE A 144 4.52 -15.64 -1.27
C PHE A 144 3.35 -14.66 -1.17
N GLY A 145 3.10 -13.90 -2.23
CA GLY A 145 2.05 -12.87 -2.34
C GLY A 145 0.66 -13.46 -2.17
N PRO A 146 0.27 -14.50 -2.95
CA PRO A 146 -1.01 -15.18 -2.75
C PRO A 146 -1.20 -15.70 -1.33
N LYS A 147 -0.17 -16.31 -0.73
CA LYS A 147 -0.23 -16.80 0.67
C LYS A 147 -0.43 -15.67 1.67
N VAL A 148 0.24 -14.53 1.49
CA VAL A 148 0.06 -13.39 2.40
C VAL A 148 -1.32 -12.74 2.20
N ILE A 149 -1.83 -12.66 0.97
CA ILE A 149 -3.20 -12.18 0.71
C ILE A 149 -4.22 -13.08 1.39
N GLU A 150 -4.10 -14.39 1.26
CA GLU A 150 -4.97 -15.36 1.91
C GLU A 150 -4.90 -15.23 3.44
N MET A 151 -3.69 -15.12 3.99
CA MET A 151 -3.47 -14.92 5.42
C MET A 151 -4.09 -13.61 5.93
N ILE A 152 -3.92 -12.50 5.20
CA ILE A 152 -4.53 -11.21 5.55
C ILE A 152 -6.06 -11.31 5.49
N GLY A 153 -6.62 -11.98 4.48
CA GLY A 153 -8.06 -12.18 4.33
C GLY A 153 -8.68 -12.96 5.49
N VAL A 154 -7.96 -13.97 6.01
CA VAL A 154 -8.41 -14.77 7.16
C VAL A 154 -8.21 -14.03 8.49
N VAL A 155 -7.06 -13.38 8.68
CA VAL A 155 -6.68 -12.79 9.98
C VAL A 155 -7.31 -11.41 10.20
N LEU A 156 -7.53 -10.63 9.14
CA LEU A 156 -8.03 -9.26 9.24
C LEU A 156 -9.30 -9.08 8.38
N PRO A 157 -10.47 -9.55 8.88
CA PRO A 157 -11.77 -9.33 8.21
C PRO A 157 -12.04 -7.86 7.91
N VAL A 158 -11.43 -6.96 8.68
CA VAL A 158 -11.51 -5.51 8.48
C VAL A 158 -11.09 -5.10 7.06
N PHE A 159 -10.10 -5.75 6.44
CA PHE A 159 -9.70 -5.44 5.07
C PHE A 159 -10.76 -5.84 4.05
N SER A 160 -11.39 -7.00 4.23
CA SER A 160 -12.50 -7.44 3.39
C SER A 160 -13.68 -6.48 3.50
N ASN A 161 -14.04 -6.06 4.72
CA ASN A 161 -15.08 -5.07 4.96
C ASN A 161 -14.75 -3.73 4.28
N MET A 162 -13.50 -3.26 4.38
CA MET A 162 -13.05 -2.02 3.74
C MET A 162 -13.10 -2.08 2.21
N PHE A 163 -12.78 -3.23 1.61
CA PHE A 163 -12.93 -3.42 0.16
C PHE A 163 -14.40 -3.38 -0.27
N THR A 164 -15.28 -4.03 0.49
CA THR A 164 -16.73 -3.96 0.26
C THR A 164 -17.26 -2.53 0.40
N GLU A 165 -16.85 -1.79 1.43
CA GLU A 165 -17.20 -0.39 1.61
C GLU A 165 -16.70 0.48 0.44
N LEU A 166 -15.48 0.25 -0.06
CA LEU A 166 -14.93 0.94 -1.22
C LEU A 166 -15.75 0.67 -2.49
N GLN A 167 -16.10 -0.60 -2.75
CA GLN A 167 -16.95 -0.97 -3.88
C GLN A 167 -18.32 -0.29 -3.79
N GLN A 168 -18.98 -0.37 -2.63
CA GLN A 168 -20.28 0.26 -2.41
C GLN A 168 -20.22 1.78 -2.56
N PHE A 169 -19.16 2.42 -2.06
CA PHE A 169 -18.93 3.85 -2.26
C PHE A 169 -18.86 4.20 -3.74
N PHE A 170 -18.03 3.50 -4.52
CA PHE A 170 -17.89 3.77 -5.95
C PHE A 170 -19.14 3.44 -6.75
N GLU A 171 -19.86 2.36 -6.42
CA GLU A 171 -21.14 2.03 -7.05
C GLU A 171 -22.22 3.08 -6.76
N LYS A 172 -22.32 3.53 -5.51
CA LYS A 172 -23.25 4.59 -5.11
C LYS A 172 -22.95 5.88 -5.86
N MET A 173 -21.68 6.24 -5.99
CA MET A 173 -21.28 7.39 -6.79
C MET A 173 -21.59 7.18 -8.28
N GLY A 174 -21.27 6.02 -8.85
CA GLY A 174 -21.57 5.69 -10.25
C GLY A 174 -23.07 5.80 -10.57
N LYS A 175 -23.95 5.37 -9.66
CA LYS A 175 -25.41 5.50 -9.80
C LYS A 175 -25.91 6.94 -9.70
N GLN A 176 -25.24 7.80 -8.93
CA GLN A 176 -25.56 9.24 -8.85
C GLN A 176 -25.07 10.04 -10.06
N LEU A 177 -24.24 9.44 -10.92
CA LEU A 177 -23.57 10.08 -12.05
C LEU A 177 -24.08 9.60 -13.42
N GLN A 178 -24.99 8.62 -13.45
CA GLN A 178 -25.73 8.29 -14.67
C GLN A 178 -26.87 9.30 -14.84
N PRO A 179 -26.88 10.11 -15.91
CA PRO A 179 -28.05 10.92 -16.24
C PRO A 179 -29.20 9.96 -16.54
N GLN A 180 -30.39 10.26 -16.00
CA GLN A 180 -31.64 9.76 -16.57
C GLN A 180 -31.80 10.30 -17.99
#